data_AF-A0A377W120-F1
#
_entry.id   AF-A0A377W120-F1
#
_cell.length_a   1.000
_cell.length_b   1.000
_cell.length_c   1.000
_cell.angle_alpha   90.00
_cell.angle_beta   90.00
_cell.angle_gamma   90.00
#
_symmetry.space_group_name_H-M   'P 1'
#
loop_
_entity.id
_entity.type
_entity.pdbx_description
1 polymer ?
#
loop_
_entity_poly.entity_id
_entity_poly.type
_entity_poly.pdbx_seq_one_letter_code
_entity_poly.pdbx_strand_id
1 'polypeptide(L)'
;MQRGKWLKSSGELKPLNRTALSILEDILLRGQQQGVFQAGLDARDVHRLISSFSFYQVSNFYTFSSLYLDDPLPAIDDEAMVAHHCDIAVRAVIRFVIS
;
A
#
# COMPACT_ATOMS: atom_id res chain seq x y z
N MET A 1 3.11 -2.78 20.76
CA MET A 1 2.12 -3.18 19.72
C MET A 1 0.75 -3.42 20.35
N GLN A 2 -0.33 -2.83 19.81
CA GLN A 2 -1.69 -2.92 20.37
C GLN A 2 -2.46 -4.21 19.99
N ARG A 3 -1.81 -5.21 19.36
CA ARG A 3 -2.34 -6.56 19.03
C ARG A 3 -3.79 -6.60 18.50
N GLY A 4 -4.23 -5.60 17.74
CA GLY A 4 -5.60 -5.54 17.19
C GLY A 4 -6.71 -5.31 18.23
N LYS A 5 -6.38 -4.83 19.44
CA LYS A 5 -7.35 -4.60 20.53
C LYS A 5 -8.51 -3.69 20.11
N TRP A 6 -8.23 -2.70 19.27
CA TRP A 6 -9.23 -1.74 18.77
C TRP A 6 -9.95 -2.19 17.50
N LEU A 7 -9.40 -3.16 16.77
CA LEU A 7 -10.01 -3.70 15.56
C LEU A 7 -11.25 -4.55 15.88
N LYS A 8 -11.27 -5.17 17.07
CA LYS A 8 -12.43 -5.95 17.55
C LYS A 8 -13.60 -5.07 18.00
N SER A 9 -13.35 -3.80 18.35
CA SER A 9 -14.36 -2.87 18.85
C SER A 9 -14.99 -1.99 17.76
N SER A 10 -14.35 -1.84 16.60
CA SER A 10 -14.85 -1.02 15.49
C SER A 10 -15.64 -1.86 14.48
N GLY A 11 -16.97 -1.87 14.57
CA GLY A 11 -17.84 -2.62 13.64
C GLY A 11 -17.73 -2.16 12.17
N GLU A 12 -17.30 -0.92 11.93
CA GLU A 12 -17.31 -0.27 10.62
C GLU A 12 -16.07 -0.53 9.74
N LEU A 13 -14.95 -0.96 10.33
CA LEU A 13 -13.70 -1.16 9.57
C LEU A 13 -13.72 -2.41 8.68
N LYS A 14 -14.49 -3.44 9.03
CA LYS A 14 -14.56 -4.68 8.23
C LYS A 14 -15.28 -4.49 6.90
N PRO A 15 -16.46 -3.84 6.84
CA PRO A 15 -17.16 -3.60 5.56
C PRO A 15 -16.34 -2.75 4.57
N LEU A 16 -15.73 -1.65 5.03
CA LEU A 16 -14.98 -0.73 4.16
C LEU A 16 -13.76 -1.41 3.50
N ASN A 17 -12.97 -2.15 4.30
CA ASN A 17 -11.84 -2.91 3.79
C ASN A 17 -12.26 -4.04 2.83
N ARG A 18 -13.46 -4.60 3.01
CA ARG A 18 -13.99 -5.63 2.12
C ARG A 18 -14.29 -5.09 0.73
N THR A 19 -14.77 -3.85 0.62
CA THR A 19 -15.03 -3.20 -0.68
C THR A 19 -13.75 -2.96 -1.47
N ALA A 20 -12.70 -2.43 -0.83
CA ALA A 20 -11.42 -2.20 -1.48
C ALA A 20 -10.76 -3.51 -1.95
N LEU A 21 -10.82 -4.56 -1.11
CA LEU A 21 -10.29 -5.86 -1.46
C LEU A 21 -11.03 -6.51 -2.63
N SER A 22 -12.36 -6.44 -2.65
CA SER A 22 -13.18 -6.97 -3.75
C SER A 22 -12.84 -6.32 -5.10
N ILE A 23 -12.62 -5.00 -5.12
CA ILE A 23 -12.22 -4.29 -6.36
C ILE A 23 -10.85 -4.80 -6.84
N LEU A 24 -9.92 -5.02 -5.92
CA LEU A 24 -8.60 -5.53 -6.25
C LEU A 24 -8.65 -6.98 -6.74
N GLU A 25 -9.48 -7.83 -6.12
CA GLU A 25 -9.75 -9.20 -6.57
C GLU A 25 -10.24 -9.20 -8.03
N ASP A 26 -11.21 -8.35 -8.37
CA ASP A 26 -11.75 -8.24 -9.74
C ASP A 26 -10.70 -7.77 -10.75
N ILE A 27 -9.82 -6.83 -10.37
CA ILE A 27 -8.72 -6.36 -11.23
C ILE A 27 -7.72 -7.49 -11.48
N LEU A 28 -7.29 -8.17 -10.42
CA LEU A 28 -6.31 -9.25 -10.52
C LEU A 28 -6.86 -10.45 -11.29
N LEU A 29 -8.13 -10.80 -11.11
CA LEU A 29 -8.79 -11.87 -11.84
C LEU A 29 -8.79 -11.59 -13.35
N ARG A 30 -9.18 -10.38 -13.76
CA ARG A 30 -9.17 -10.00 -15.19
C ARG A 30 -7.78 -10.03 -15.78
N GLY A 31 -6.77 -9.53 -15.07
CA GLY A 31 -5.39 -9.57 -15.55
C GLY A 31 -4.81 -10.99 -15.66
N GLN A 32 -5.16 -11.88 -14.73
CA GLN A 32 -4.81 -13.31 -14.79
C GLN A 32 -5.48 -14.00 -15.98
N GLN A 33 -6.78 -13.74 -16.22
CA GLN A 33 -7.50 -14.29 -17.37
C GLN A 33 -6.93 -13.82 -18.72
N GLN A 34 -6.37 -12.61 -18.76
CA GLN A 34 -5.70 -12.05 -19.94
C GLN A 34 -4.24 -12.50 -20.08
N GLY A 35 -3.68 -13.23 -19.11
CA GLY A 35 -2.27 -13.62 -19.09
C GLY A 35 -1.28 -12.47 -18.84
N VAL A 36 -1.77 -11.28 -18.52
CA VAL A 36 -0.95 -10.09 -18.21
C VAL A 36 -0.39 -10.18 -16.78
N PHE A 37 -1.16 -10.76 -15.86
CA PHE A 37 -0.73 -10.99 -14.49
C PHE A 37 -0.44 -12.47 -14.25
N GLN A 38 0.56 -12.75 -13.41
CA GLN A 38 0.93 -14.10 -13.03
C GLN A 38 -0.22 -14.81 -12.29
N ALA A 39 -0.32 -16.12 -12.48
CA ALA A 39 -1.35 -16.93 -11.84
C ALA A 39 -1.13 -17.07 -10.33
N GLY A 40 -2.22 -17.16 -9.57
CA GLY A 40 -2.17 -17.44 -8.13
C GLY A 40 -2.00 -16.21 -7.24
N LEU A 41 -2.19 -14.99 -7.77
CA LEU A 41 -2.15 -13.76 -6.98
C LEU A 41 -3.32 -13.70 -5.98
N ASP A 42 -3.01 -13.52 -4.69
CA ASP A 42 -3.99 -13.21 -3.64
C ASP A 42 -4.10 -11.68 -3.47
N ALA A 43 -5.31 -11.14 -3.60
CA ALA A 43 -5.56 -9.71 -3.45
C ALA A 43 -5.15 -9.17 -2.08
N ARG A 44 -5.17 -9.99 -1.03
CA ARG A 44 -4.73 -9.60 0.32
C ARG A 44 -3.24 -9.33 0.37
N ASP A 45 -2.45 -10.08 -0.38
CA ASP A 45 -1.00 -9.90 -0.43
C ASP A 45 -0.65 -8.64 -1.23
N VAL A 46 -1.30 -8.43 -2.37
CA VAL A 46 -1.15 -7.20 -3.16
C VAL A 46 -1.60 -5.97 -2.35
N HIS A 47 -2.76 -6.05 -1.68
CA HIS A 47 -3.24 -4.99 -0.80
C HIS A 47 -2.26 -4.70 0.34
N ARG A 48 -1.73 -5.75 0.97
CA ARG A 48 -0.73 -5.63 2.03
C ARG A 48 0.54 -4.96 1.53
N LEU A 49 1.01 -5.29 0.32
CA LEU A 49 2.18 -4.65 -0.29
C LEU A 49 1.97 -3.14 -0.48
N ILE A 50 0.85 -2.76 -1.11
CA ILE A 50 0.47 -1.34 -1.29
C ILE A 50 0.41 -0.62 0.07
N SER A 51 -0.34 -1.20 1.02
CA SER A 51 -0.52 -0.62 2.36
C SER A 51 0.81 -0.46 3.11
N SER A 52 1.75 -1.39 2.92
CA SER A 52 3.05 -1.35 3.59
C SER A 52 3.88 -0.16 3.12
N PHE A 53 3.89 0.15 1.81
CA PHE A 53 4.55 1.35 1.30
C PHE A 53 3.90 2.61 1.88
N SER A 54 2.58 2.76 1.73
CA SER A 54 1.87 3.94 2.23
C SER A 54 2.06 4.15 3.73
N PHE A 55 1.92 3.08 4.54
CA PHE A 55 2.05 3.17 5.99
C PHE A 55 3.48 3.45 6.43
N TYR A 56 4.48 2.87 5.76
CA TYR A 56 5.89 3.12 6.08
C TYR A 56 6.23 4.60 5.90
N GLN A 57 5.83 5.20 4.77
CA GLN A 57 6.15 6.60 4.46
C GLN A 57 5.58 7.56 5.49
N VAL A 58 4.32 7.38 5.89
CA VAL A 58 3.69 8.27 6.86
C VAL A 58 4.20 8.01 8.28
N SER A 59 4.24 6.74 8.70
CA SER A 59 4.53 6.39 10.11
C SER A 59 6.00 6.57 10.49
N ASN A 60 6.90 6.56 9.51
CA ASN A 60 8.33 6.70 9.72
C ASN A 60 8.90 7.99 9.11
N PHE A 61 8.05 8.90 8.61
CA PHE A 61 8.48 10.13 7.93
C PHE A 61 9.59 10.85 8.71
N TYR A 62 9.30 11.29 9.93
CA TYR A 62 10.27 12.06 10.72
C TYR A 62 11.53 11.25 11.04
N THR A 63 11.39 9.98 11.43
CA THR A 63 12.55 9.13 11.74
C THR A 63 13.45 8.93 10.52
N PHE A 64 12.88 8.61 9.37
CA PHE A 64 13.64 8.34 8.15
C PHE A 64 14.22 9.64 7.58
N SER A 65 13.41 10.70 7.48
CA SER A 65 13.85 12.00 6.97
C SER A 65 14.98 12.59 7.82
N SER A 66 14.88 12.58 9.16
CA SER A 66 15.96 13.08 10.02
C SER A 66 17.25 12.26 9.95
N LEU A 67 17.20 11.01 9.48
CA LEU A 67 18.39 10.17 9.32
C LEU A 67 19.08 10.37 7.96
N TYR A 68 18.36 10.83 6.93
CA TYR A 68 18.82 10.77 5.55
C TYR A 68 18.62 12.05 4.71
N LEU A 69 17.95 13.08 5.24
CA LEU A 69 17.76 14.37 4.58
C LEU A 69 18.40 15.49 5.40
N ASP A 70 18.86 16.53 4.71
CA ASP A 70 19.36 17.74 5.34
C ASP A 70 18.22 18.65 5.82
N ASP A 71 18.49 19.45 6.86
CA ASP A 71 17.56 20.45 7.34
C ASP A 71 17.45 21.67 6.40
N PRO A 72 16.26 22.30 6.29
CA PRO A 72 15.01 21.91 6.93
C PRO A 72 14.32 20.74 6.21
N LEU A 73 13.71 19.84 6.98
CA LEU A 73 12.93 18.74 6.43
C LEU A 73 11.72 19.24 5.61
N PRO A 74 11.34 18.52 4.54
CA PRO A 74 10.13 18.83 3.78
C PRO A 74 8.87 18.63 4.63
N ALA A 75 7.76 19.19 4.17
CA ALA A 75 6.45 18.86 4.72
C ALA A 75 6.12 17.38 4.49
N ILE A 76 5.41 16.75 5.43
CA ILE A 76 5.03 15.33 5.35
C ILE A 76 4.15 15.03 4.13
N ASP A 77 3.42 16.03 3.65
CA ASP A 77 2.52 16.00 2.49
C ASP A 77 3.09 16.77 1.29
N ASP A 78 4.41 17.00 1.25
CA ASP A 78 5.07 17.57 0.07
C ASP A 78 4.71 16.79 -1.20
N GLU A 79 4.18 17.50 -2.20
CA GLU A 79 3.57 16.88 -3.38
C GLU A 79 4.58 16.09 -4.22
N ALA A 80 5.80 16.61 -4.39
CA ALA A 80 6.84 15.94 -5.15
C ALA A 80 7.29 14.66 -4.44
N MET A 81 7.42 14.71 -3.13
CA MET A 81 7.74 13.55 -2.32
C MET A 81 6.61 12.50 -2.34
N VAL A 82 5.35 12.91 -2.21
CA VAL A 82 4.20 11.99 -2.32
C VAL A 82 4.17 11.33 -3.70
N ALA A 83 4.34 12.10 -4.77
CA ALA A 83 4.39 11.59 -6.13
C ALA A 83 5.52 10.57 -6.33
N HIS A 84 6.71 10.85 -5.78
CA HIS A 84 7.85 9.96 -5.84
C HIS A 84 7.58 8.62 -5.14
N HIS A 85 7.00 8.65 -3.94
CA HIS A 85 6.67 7.43 -3.19
C HIS A 85 5.55 6.61 -3.87
N CYS A 86 4.56 7.28 -4.44
CA CYS A 86 3.53 6.64 -5.27
C CYS A 86 4.15 5.92 -6.47
N ASP A 87 5.08 6.56 -7.19
CA ASP A 87 5.78 5.95 -8.31
C ASP A 87 6.58 4.70 -7.91
N ILE A 88 7.31 4.75 -6.79
CA ILE A 88 8.02 3.57 -6.26
C ILE A 88 7.04 2.43 -5.95
N ALA A 89 5.95 2.73 -5.23
CA ALA A 89 4.95 1.73 -4.85
C ALA A 89 4.31 1.09 -6.09
N VAL A 90 3.94 1.90 -7.09
CA VAL A 90 3.38 1.41 -8.36
C VAL A 90 4.38 0.51 -9.09
N ARG A 91 5.64 0.93 -9.24
CA ARG A 91 6.67 0.12 -9.90
C ARG A 91 6.89 -1.23 -9.19
N ALA A 92 6.92 -1.23 -7.86
CA ALA A 92 7.08 -2.44 -7.07
C ALA A 92 5.89 -3.38 -7.22
N VAL A 93 4.66 -2.86 -7.12
CA VAL A 93 3.43 -3.64 -7.24
C VAL A 93 3.26 -4.20 -8.64
N ILE A 94 3.52 -3.40 -9.69
CA ILE A 94 3.46 -3.86 -11.08
C ILE A 94 4.43 -5.01 -11.32
N ARG A 95 5.68 -4.89 -10.86
CA ARG A 95 6.67 -5.97 -10.96
C ARG A 95 6.29 -7.22 -10.17
N PHE A 96 5.56 -7.05 -9.08
CA PHE A 96 5.06 -8.16 -8.28
C PHE A 96 3.90 -8.91 -8.96
N VAL A 97 3.09 -8.25 -9.79
CA VAL A 97 1.88 -8.88 -10.38
C VAL A 97 2.06 -9.35 -11.82
N ILE A 98 3.01 -8.81 -12.58
CA ILE A 98 3.24 -9.23 -13.98
C ILE A 98 3.99 -10.58 -14.03
N SER A 99 3.75 -11.33 -15.11
CA SER A 99 4.38 -12.62 -15.44
C SER A 99 5.84 -12.56 -15.90
#